data_AF-A0A2C5WW60-F1
#
_entry.id   AF-A0A2C5WW60-F1
#
_cell.length_a   1.000
_cell.length_b   1.000
_cell.length_c   1.000
_cell.angle_alpha   90.00
_cell.angle_beta   90.00
_cell.angle_gamma   90.00
#
_symmetry.space_group_name_H-M   'P 1'
#
loop_
_entity.id
_entity.type
_entity.pdbx_description
1 polymer ?
#
loop_
_entity_poly.entity_id
_entity_poly.type
_entity_poly.pdbx_seq_one_letter_code
_entity_poly.pdbx_strand_id
1 'polypeptide(L)'
;MVHWINISLAALPTASHVMLPRSSSQPTNSTPPSKCYGLFPTLYHTYRPNINCSSINTIKLDGTCGGWNNMDSIGASENKSLCMSFCENSSEWSYLPEVPIPTTYCVGPRRCAVSPEIELLLRPQSWKAQLGVRKANALRVGLHSPWSGSETPLPAELVTAEFKLEHGECGYWAFLPIHRKACGVLTDGSPSEKLQCNNPITTLNFCSDSLYASPEGKVHGLMQFVHTDCQTQQLLRDPTLAISPAISSPGVELGKDTRSAILASWIRVSCQIQMNERPNSTKILPDSQAFDLVATLKGRVMPHEVVGSEGLNLRAKMEVCGKISQYDFSWTASSKDQNQSDWEWAARFVFQQPDLSTIALEYARHCVGSILLDLGGTRDECFFHGLPYNSRGDALMGWV
;
A
#
# COMPACT_ATOMS: atom_id res chain seq x y z
N MET A 1 -9.99 -62.32 29.17
CA MET A 1 -9.91 -60.87 29.42
C MET A 1 -8.81 -60.31 28.52
N VAL A 2 -9.15 -60.07 27.25
CA VAL A 2 -8.34 -59.35 26.26
C VAL A 2 -9.37 -58.75 25.30
N HIS A 3 -9.43 -57.42 25.22
CA HIS A 3 -10.24 -56.70 24.23
C HIS A 3 -9.30 -56.03 23.24
N TRP A 4 -9.54 -56.29 21.96
CA TRP A 4 -8.88 -55.65 20.84
C TRP A 4 -9.48 -54.25 20.64
N ILE A 5 -8.64 -53.22 20.58
CA ILE A 5 -9.03 -51.85 20.24
C ILE A 5 -8.67 -51.62 18.77
N ASN A 6 -9.69 -51.36 17.95
CA ASN A 6 -9.53 -50.84 16.59
C ASN A 6 -9.20 -49.34 16.69
N ILE A 7 -8.03 -48.94 16.17
CA ILE A 7 -7.67 -47.53 15.97
C ILE A 7 -7.88 -47.21 14.49
N SER A 8 -8.92 -46.42 14.21
CA SER A 8 -9.11 -45.80 12.90
C SER A 8 -8.07 -44.70 12.70
N LEU A 9 -7.20 -44.85 11.69
CA LEU A 9 -6.36 -43.76 11.21
C LEU A 9 -7.24 -42.65 10.61
N ALA A 10 -7.30 -41.51 11.28
CA ALA A 10 -7.79 -40.28 10.67
C ALA A 10 -6.74 -39.78 9.66
N ALA A 11 -7.17 -39.57 8.41
CA ALA A 11 -6.37 -38.98 7.37
C ALA A 11 -5.94 -37.56 7.78
N LEU A 12 -4.63 -37.31 7.72
CA LEU A 12 -4.05 -35.96 7.81
C LEU A 12 -4.59 -35.10 6.65
N PRO A 13 -5.00 -33.85 6.88
CA PRO A 13 -5.28 -32.94 5.78
C PRO A 13 -3.98 -32.73 5.00
N THR A 14 -4.01 -33.09 3.72
CA THR A 14 -2.97 -32.75 2.76
C THR A 14 -2.83 -31.23 2.75
N ALA A 15 -1.65 -30.74 3.11
CA ALA A 15 -1.29 -29.35 2.96
C ALA A 15 -1.54 -28.94 1.52
N SER A 16 -2.55 -28.10 1.29
CA SER A 16 -2.74 -27.43 0.02
C SER A 16 -1.47 -26.64 -0.25
N HIS A 17 -0.71 -27.08 -1.25
CA HIS A 17 0.38 -26.28 -1.79
C HIS A 17 -0.20 -24.92 -2.15
N VAL A 18 0.21 -23.89 -1.41
CA VAL A 18 0.09 -22.51 -1.86
C VAL A 18 0.80 -22.46 -3.20
N MET A 19 0.02 -22.52 -4.28
CA MET A 19 0.47 -22.13 -5.60
C MET A 19 0.88 -20.66 -5.45
N LEU A 20 2.18 -20.42 -5.29
CA LEU A 20 2.75 -19.14 -5.70
C LEU A 20 2.23 -18.91 -7.12
N PRO A 21 1.51 -17.82 -7.40
CA PRO A 21 1.14 -17.52 -8.76
C PRO A 21 2.45 -17.47 -9.55
N ARG A 22 2.61 -18.44 -10.45
CA ARG A 22 3.67 -18.41 -11.45
C ARG A 22 3.36 -17.18 -12.29
N SER A 23 3.98 -16.06 -11.95
CA SER A 23 3.97 -14.83 -12.74
C SER A 23 4.51 -15.19 -14.12
N SER A 24 3.57 -15.50 -15.01
CA SER A 24 3.80 -15.96 -16.38
C SER A 24 3.35 -14.87 -17.34
N SER A 25 3.76 -13.63 -17.06
CA SER A 25 3.88 -12.60 -18.08
C SER A 25 5.36 -12.24 -18.14
N GLN A 26 6.12 -13.02 -18.92
CA GLN A 26 7.44 -12.57 -19.34
C GLN A 26 7.25 -11.30 -20.20
N PRO A 27 7.79 -10.15 -19.81
CA PRO A 27 7.73 -8.96 -20.64
C PRO A 27 8.52 -9.23 -21.92
N THR A 28 7.82 -9.25 -23.05
CA THR A 28 8.44 -9.31 -24.38
C THR A 28 8.97 -7.92 -24.73
N ASN A 29 10.29 -7.83 -24.95
CA ASN A 29 11.03 -6.71 -25.53
C ASN A 29 11.14 -5.42 -24.69
N SER A 30 12.01 -5.40 -23.67
CA SER A 30 12.61 -4.15 -23.20
C SER A 30 14.03 -4.39 -22.64
N THR A 31 15.04 -4.06 -23.47
CA THR A 31 16.48 -4.03 -23.15
C THR A 31 17.08 -5.39 -22.71
N PRO A 32 18.26 -5.80 -23.21
CA PRO A 32 18.86 -7.04 -22.72
C PRO A 32 19.04 -6.93 -21.20
N PRO A 33 18.57 -7.92 -20.40
CA PRO A 33 18.86 -7.96 -18.97
C PRO A 33 20.37 -7.75 -18.83
N SER A 34 20.77 -6.97 -17.82
CA SER A 34 22.19 -6.80 -17.55
C SER A 34 22.83 -8.19 -17.54
N LYS A 35 23.89 -8.41 -18.32
CA LYS A 35 24.56 -9.72 -18.44
C LYS A 35 24.99 -10.28 -17.07
N CYS A 36 25.02 -9.40 -16.07
CA CYS A 36 25.37 -9.58 -14.68
C CYS A 36 24.32 -10.21 -13.78
N TYR A 37 23.10 -9.66 -13.79
CA TYR A 37 22.13 -9.91 -12.72
C TYR A 37 20.96 -10.79 -13.18
N GLY A 38 20.94 -11.22 -14.45
CA GLY A 38 19.78 -11.89 -15.04
C GLY A 38 18.59 -10.95 -15.17
N LEU A 39 17.38 -11.51 -15.27
CA LEU A 39 16.13 -10.71 -15.29
C LEU A 39 15.81 -10.12 -13.91
N PHE A 40 16.18 -10.83 -12.83
CA PHE A 40 15.97 -10.41 -11.45
C PHE A 40 17.21 -10.69 -10.59
N PRO A 41 17.74 -9.69 -9.88
CA PRO A 41 18.88 -9.89 -8.99
C PRO A 41 18.49 -10.77 -7.80
N THR A 42 19.44 -11.57 -7.32
CA THR A 42 19.32 -12.22 -6.01
C THR A 42 19.42 -11.15 -4.94
N LEU A 43 18.37 -11.02 -4.14
CA LEU A 43 18.31 -10.05 -3.05
C LEU A 43 19.17 -10.49 -1.86
N TYR A 44 19.62 -9.52 -1.08
CA TYR A 44 20.53 -9.66 0.06
C TYR A 44 21.84 -10.38 -0.31
N HIS A 45 22.28 -10.21 -1.56
CA HIS A 45 23.53 -10.73 -2.08
C HIS A 45 24.42 -9.58 -2.57
N THR A 46 25.70 -9.63 -2.20
CA THR A 46 26.71 -8.69 -2.69
C THR A 46 27.38 -9.21 -3.95
N TYR A 47 27.11 -8.55 -5.06
CA TYR A 47 27.79 -8.76 -6.33
C TYR A 47 29.10 -7.98 -6.36
N ARG A 48 30.18 -8.62 -6.82
CA ARG A 48 31.47 -7.96 -7.06
C ARG A 48 31.85 -8.02 -8.54
N PRO A 49 32.31 -6.90 -9.13
CA PRO A 49 32.94 -6.92 -10.44
C PRO A 49 34.16 -7.86 -10.41
N ASN A 50 34.40 -8.50 -11.55
CA ASN A 50 35.41 -9.53 -11.83
C ASN A 50 35.15 -10.92 -11.25
N ILE A 51 34.14 -11.08 -10.38
CA ILE A 51 33.69 -12.40 -9.92
C ILE A 51 32.39 -12.78 -10.63
N ASN A 52 31.40 -11.89 -10.56
CA ASN A 52 30.06 -12.13 -11.09
C ASN A 52 29.78 -11.35 -12.38
N CYS A 53 30.62 -10.35 -12.69
CA CYS A 53 30.34 -9.28 -13.64
C CYS A 53 31.61 -8.68 -14.24
N SER A 54 31.66 -8.45 -15.55
CA SER A 54 32.75 -7.65 -16.13
C SER A 54 32.55 -6.17 -15.80
N SER A 55 33.47 -5.56 -15.05
CA SER A 55 33.46 -4.14 -14.71
C SER A 55 33.37 -3.23 -15.94
N ILE A 56 32.43 -2.27 -15.98
CA ILE A 56 32.40 -1.24 -17.04
C ILE A 56 33.69 -0.41 -17.02
N ASN A 57 34.03 0.12 -15.84
CA ASN A 57 35.27 0.84 -15.60
C ASN A 57 36.10 0.09 -14.56
N THR A 58 37.41 0.03 -14.76
CA THR A 58 38.35 -0.62 -13.84
C THR A 58 39.12 0.41 -13.02
N ILE A 59 39.39 0.10 -11.76
CA ILE A 59 40.27 0.92 -10.92
C ILE A 59 41.72 0.72 -11.42
N LYS A 60 42.42 1.82 -11.73
CA LYS A 60 43.82 1.82 -12.17
C LYS A 60 44.77 1.67 -10.98
N LEU A 61 46.05 1.39 -11.27
CA LEU A 61 47.11 1.26 -10.26
C LEU A 61 47.32 2.54 -9.42
N ASP A 62 47.04 3.71 -10.00
CA ASP A 62 47.12 5.01 -9.30
C ASP A 62 45.88 5.29 -8.42
N GLY A 63 44.96 4.32 -8.30
CA GLY A 63 43.72 4.43 -7.54
C GLY A 63 42.60 5.16 -8.28
N THR A 64 42.86 5.77 -9.45
CA THR A 64 41.82 6.46 -10.21
C THR A 64 40.90 5.49 -10.95
N CYS A 65 39.66 5.91 -11.19
CA CYS A 65 38.71 5.13 -11.96
C CYS A 65 38.93 5.26 -13.48
N GLY A 66 39.04 4.13 -14.18
CA GLY A 66 39.15 4.08 -15.64
C GLY A 66 38.15 4.99 -16.36
N GLY A 67 38.61 5.70 -17.39
CA GLY A 67 37.78 6.60 -18.18
C GLY A 67 37.58 8.01 -17.59
N TRP A 68 38.05 8.30 -16.37
CA TRP A 68 37.91 9.64 -15.77
C TRP A 68 38.52 10.76 -16.62
N ASN A 69 39.57 10.46 -17.39
CA ASN A 69 40.29 11.41 -18.24
C ASN A 69 39.90 11.32 -19.72
N ASN A 70 38.86 10.56 -20.07
CA ASN A 70 38.47 10.36 -21.46
C ASN A 70 37.65 11.53 -22.01
N MET A 71 38.32 12.37 -22.80
CA MET A 71 37.75 13.54 -23.47
C MET A 71 37.10 13.19 -24.82
N ASP A 72 37.29 11.99 -25.38
CA ASP A 72 36.62 11.56 -26.63
C ASP A 72 35.12 11.30 -26.42
N SER A 73 34.72 11.21 -25.15
CA SER A 73 33.33 11.29 -24.79
C SER A 73 32.75 12.69 -25.05
N ILE A 74 33.49 13.75 -25.40
CA ILE A 74 33.00 15.15 -25.52
C ILE A 74 32.20 15.46 -26.81
N GLY A 75 31.80 14.43 -27.57
CA GLY A 75 30.81 14.59 -28.64
C GLY A 75 29.41 14.94 -28.10
N ALA A 76 29.07 16.23 -28.14
CA ALA A 76 27.77 16.88 -28.43
C ALA A 76 26.47 16.46 -27.71
N SER A 77 26.51 15.81 -26.54
CA SER A 77 25.30 15.67 -25.72
C SER A 77 25.51 16.22 -24.31
N GLU A 78 24.54 16.98 -23.81
CA GLU A 78 24.50 17.73 -22.54
C GLU A 78 24.64 16.86 -21.26
N ASN A 79 25.14 15.64 -21.40
CA ASN A 79 24.87 14.53 -20.50
C ASN A 79 26.11 13.72 -20.09
N LYS A 80 27.31 14.27 -20.28
CA LYS A 80 28.56 13.55 -20.02
C LYS A 80 29.33 14.16 -18.86
N SER A 81 29.84 13.29 -17.99
CA SER A 81 30.59 13.64 -16.79
C SER A 81 32.00 14.07 -17.18
N LEU A 82 32.15 15.30 -17.67
CA LEU A 82 33.46 15.89 -17.97
C LEU A 82 34.39 15.66 -16.78
N CYS A 83 35.51 15.00 -17.04
CA CYS A 83 36.53 14.70 -16.05
C CYS A 83 36.05 13.94 -14.82
N MET A 84 35.03 13.09 -14.93
CA MET A 84 34.56 12.31 -13.79
C MET A 84 34.10 10.92 -14.22
N SER A 85 34.45 9.92 -13.43
CA SER A 85 34.01 8.54 -13.66
C SER A 85 33.78 7.81 -12.34
N PHE A 86 32.96 6.77 -12.41
CA PHE A 86 32.68 5.87 -11.31
C PHE A 86 33.06 4.44 -11.68
N CYS A 87 33.75 3.77 -10.78
CA CYS A 87 34.15 2.37 -10.90
C CYS A 87 33.44 1.61 -9.80
N GLU A 88 32.39 0.89 -10.19
CA GLU A 88 31.67 0.03 -9.28
C GLU A 88 32.61 -1.05 -8.72
N ASN A 89 32.55 -1.29 -7.42
CA ASN A 89 33.29 -2.34 -6.71
C ASN A 89 32.36 -3.36 -6.03
N SER A 90 31.15 -2.95 -5.68
CA SER A 90 30.13 -3.86 -5.18
C SER A 90 28.74 -3.33 -5.46
N SER A 91 27.79 -4.23 -5.70
CA SER A 91 26.37 -3.94 -5.65
C SER A 91 25.65 -4.90 -4.73
N GLU A 92 24.78 -4.36 -3.89
CA GLU A 92 23.85 -5.13 -3.08
C GLU A 92 22.44 -4.77 -3.50
N TRP A 93 21.57 -5.78 -3.54
CA TRP A 93 20.16 -5.59 -3.84
C TRP A 93 19.34 -5.98 -2.62
N SER A 94 18.32 -5.21 -2.28
CA SER A 94 17.45 -5.46 -1.13
C SER A 94 16.05 -4.97 -1.43
N TYR A 95 15.06 -5.36 -0.63
CA TYR A 95 13.82 -4.60 -0.59
C TYR A 95 14.00 -3.30 0.20
N LEU A 96 13.22 -2.29 -0.14
CA LEU A 96 12.95 -1.13 0.72
C LEU A 96 11.80 -1.42 1.69
N PRO A 97 11.55 -0.53 2.66
CA PRO A 97 10.31 -0.54 3.41
C PRO A 97 9.11 -0.74 2.50
N GLU A 98 8.18 -1.60 2.92
CA GLU A 98 6.93 -1.80 2.22
C GLU A 98 6.19 -0.47 2.04
N VAL A 99 5.54 -0.32 0.90
CA VAL A 99 4.73 0.85 0.55
C VAL A 99 3.28 0.38 0.42
N PRO A 100 2.45 0.60 1.45
CA PRO A 100 1.04 0.24 1.41
C PRO A 100 0.36 0.89 0.19
N ILE A 101 -0.34 0.08 -0.60
CA ILE A 101 -1.07 0.55 -1.78
C ILE A 101 -2.35 1.20 -1.29
N PRO A 102 -2.60 2.50 -1.58
CA PRO A 102 -3.75 3.21 -1.06
C PRO A 102 -5.07 2.46 -1.29
N THR A 103 -5.98 2.58 -0.34
CA THR A 103 -7.35 2.04 -0.42
C THR A 103 -7.46 0.52 -0.58
N THR A 104 -6.38 -0.24 -0.34
CA THR A 104 -6.40 -1.71 -0.46
C THR A 104 -6.64 -2.43 0.86
N TYR A 105 -6.84 -1.70 1.96
CA TYR A 105 -7.21 -2.32 3.23
C TYR A 105 -8.55 -3.02 3.12
N CYS A 106 -8.63 -4.21 3.71
CA CYS A 106 -9.80 -5.03 3.64
C CYS A 106 -9.97 -5.90 4.88
N VAL A 107 -11.21 -6.29 5.12
CA VAL A 107 -11.64 -7.16 6.22
C VAL A 107 -12.45 -8.30 5.63
N GLY A 108 -12.12 -9.53 6.01
CA GLY A 108 -12.83 -10.72 5.56
C GLY A 108 -14.18 -10.94 6.27
N PRO A 109 -15.05 -11.82 5.73
CA PRO A 109 -14.76 -12.77 4.65
C PRO A 109 -15.03 -12.18 3.26
N ARG A 110 -13.97 -11.81 2.53
CA ARG A 110 -14.09 -11.22 1.18
C ARG A 110 -12.82 -11.40 0.36
N ARG A 111 -12.92 -11.13 -0.95
CA ARG A 111 -11.75 -11.04 -1.82
C ARG A 111 -11.20 -9.62 -1.82
N CYS A 112 -9.93 -9.49 -1.48
CA CYS A 112 -9.18 -8.24 -1.53
C CYS A 112 -8.38 -8.21 -2.81
N ALA A 113 -8.81 -7.41 -3.78
CA ALA A 113 -8.13 -7.28 -5.05
C ALA A 113 -7.38 -5.95 -5.16
N VAL A 114 -6.32 -5.95 -5.97
CA VAL A 114 -5.58 -4.77 -6.39
C VAL A 114 -5.46 -4.78 -7.90
N SER A 115 -5.62 -3.61 -8.52
CA SER A 115 -5.58 -3.41 -9.98
C SER A 115 -4.32 -2.64 -10.36
N PRO A 116 -3.72 -2.90 -11.54
CA PRO A 116 -2.61 -2.13 -12.07
C PRO A 116 -2.95 -0.68 -12.45
N GLU A 117 -4.25 -0.32 -12.45
CA GLU A 117 -4.71 1.06 -12.71
C GLU A 117 -4.40 2.02 -11.56
N ILE A 118 -4.10 1.50 -10.36
CA ILE A 118 -3.72 2.33 -9.22
C ILE A 118 -2.32 2.90 -9.47
N GLU A 119 -2.22 4.23 -9.52
CA GLU A 119 -0.93 4.90 -9.68
C GLU A 119 -0.22 5.00 -8.32
N LEU A 120 0.76 4.11 -8.09
CA LEU A 120 1.64 4.20 -6.93
C LEU A 120 2.95 4.90 -7.32
N LEU A 121 3.06 6.17 -6.93
CA LEU A 121 4.26 6.98 -7.18
C LEU A 121 5.28 6.81 -6.06
N LEU A 122 6.42 6.19 -6.38
CA LEU A 122 7.53 6.01 -5.47
C LEU A 122 8.51 7.16 -5.64
N ARG A 123 8.83 7.85 -4.55
CA ARG A 123 9.93 8.81 -4.55
C ARG A 123 11.21 8.05 -4.26
N PRO A 124 12.18 8.01 -5.20
CA PRO A 124 13.55 7.69 -4.82
C PRO A 124 13.90 8.64 -3.68
N GLN A 125 14.36 8.13 -2.54
CA GLN A 125 14.81 9.01 -1.46
C GLN A 125 15.77 10.04 -2.08
N SER A 126 15.52 11.31 -1.79
CA SER A 126 15.95 12.49 -2.54
C SER A 126 17.46 12.73 -2.51
N TRP A 127 18.24 11.84 -3.11
CA TRP A 127 19.70 11.91 -3.11
C TRP A 127 20.25 12.80 -4.23
N LYS A 128 19.45 13.09 -5.27
CA LYS A 128 19.88 13.98 -6.36
C LYS A 128 20.05 15.44 -5.93
N ALA A 129 19.27 15.92 -4.96
CA ALA A 129 19.44 17.29 -4.44
C ALA A 129 20.85 17.52 -3.86
N GLN A 130 21.57 16.45 -3.49
CA GLN A 130 22.98 16.51 -3.06
C GLN A 130 23.98 16.08 -4.14
N LEU A 131 23.57 15.23 -5.08
CA LEU A 131 24.43 14.73 -6.15
C LEU A 131 24.31 15.60 -7.41
N GLY A 132 25.18 16.62 -7.51
CA GLY A 132 25.26 17.46 -8.70
C GLY A 132 25.39 16.66 -10.01
N VAL A 133 24.93 17.25 -11.12
CA VAL A 133 24.76 16.61 -12.45
C VAL A 133 25.96 15.77 -12.90
N ARG A 134 27.19 16.23 -12.65
CA ARG A 134 28.43 15.51 -13.01
C ARG A 134 28.51 14.14 -12.33
N LYS A 135 28.19 14.06 -11.03
CA LYS A 135 28.21 12.80 -10.25
C LYS A 135 27.12 11.85 -10.71
N ALA A 136 25.92 12.38 -10.94
CA ALA A 136 24.80 11.62 -11.49
C ALA A 136 25.16 10.98 -12.86
N ASN A 137 25.81 11.74 -13.74
CA ASN A 137 26.26 11.21 -15.03
C ASN A 137 27.37 10.17 -14.89
N ALA A 138 28.34 10.39 -13.99
CA ALA A 138 29.40 9.42 -13.73
C ALA A 138 28.84 8.08 -13.22
N LEU A 139 27.85 8.13 -12.33
CA LEU A 139 27.12 6.95 -11.85
C LEU A 139 26.36 6.26 -12.98
N ARG A 140 25.60 7.01 -13.78
CA ARG A 140 24.82 6.45 -14.91
C ARG A 140 25.69 5.67 -15.89
N VAL A 141 26.92 6.14 -16.15
CA VAL A 141 27.86 5.49 -17.08
C VAL A 141 28.69 4.40 -16.39
N GLY A 142 29.04 4.55 -15.12
CA GLY A 142 29.92 3.66 -14.39
C GLY A 142 29.25 2.44 -13.74
N LEU A 143 27.92 2.40 -13.71
CA LEU A 143 27.13 1.33 -13.10
C LEU A 143 26.67 0.27 -14.11
N HIS A 144 26.74 -1.01 -13.74
CA HIS A 144 26.35 -2.13 -14.62
C HIS A 144 24.85 -2.22 -14.94
N SER A 145 24.01 -1.63 -14.10
CA SER A 145 22.57 -1.56 -14.27
C SER A 145 22.16 -0.10 -14.40
N PRO A 146 21.07 0.20 -15.14
CA PRO A 146 20.50 1.54 -15.22
C PRO A 146 20.38 2.18 -13.83
N TRP A 147 20.81 3.43 -13.74
CA TRP A 147 20.71 4.22 -12.53
C TRP A 147 19.51 5.16 -12.62
N SER A 148 18.51 4.95 -11.78
CA SER A 148 17.24 5.67 -11.80
C SER A 148 17.21 6.83 -10.81
N GLY A 149 18.29 7.60 -10.67
CA GLY A 149 18.38 8.63 -9.63
C GLY A 149 17.44 9.82 -9.82
N SER A 150 16.28 9.71 -10.46
CA SER A 150 15.34 10.80 -10.67
C SER A 150 14.91 11.47 -9.36
N GLU A 151 14.72 12.80 -9.40
CA GLU A 151 13.99 13.52 -8.34
C GLU A 151 12.47 13.39 -8.55
N THR A 152 12.06 13.01 -9.75
CA THR A 152 10.66 12.77 -10.05
C THR A 152 10.24 11.46 -9.40
N PRO A 153 9.04 11.42 -8.80
CA PRO A 153 8.43 10.15 -8.44
C PRO A 153 8.39 9.23 -9.67
N LEU A 154 8.65 7.94 -9.45
CA LEU A 154 8.57 6.90 -10.47
C LEU A 154 7.36 6.01 -10.19
N PRO A 155 6.54 5.69 -11.20
CA PRO A 155 5.42 4.78 -11.01
C PRO A 155 5.91 3.37 -10.68
N ALA A 156 5.25 2.69 -9.75
CA ALA A 156 5.47 1.27 -9.49
C ALA A 156 4.87 0.41 -10.60
N GLU A 157 5.51 -0.73 -10.90
CA GLU A 157 4.94 -1.76 -11.75
C GLU A 157 4.01 -2.65 -10.93
N LEU A 158 2.73 -2.29 -10.88
CA LEU A 158 1.69 -3.09 -10.23
C LEU A 158 1.14 -4.15 -11.19
N VAL A 159 0.67 -5.26 -10.62
CA VAL A 159 -0.03 -6.33 -11.34
C VAL A 159 -1.38 -6.58 -10.70
N THR A 160 -2.32 -7.17 -11.43
CA THR A 160 -3.57 -7.61 -10.81
C THR A 160 -3.29 -8.75 -9.85
N ALA A 161 -3.78 -8.65 -8.61
CA ALA A 161 -3.78 -9.76 -7.69
C ALA A 161 -5.02 -9.74 -6.79
N GLU A 162 -5.39 -10.91 -6.28
CA GLU A 162 -6.47 -11.09 -5.33
C GLU A 162 -6.03 -11.99 -4.18
N PHE A 163 -6.55 -11.71 -2.98
CA PHE A 163 -6.37 -12.55 -1.80
C PHE A 163 -7.73 -12.73 -1.13
N LYS A 164 -8.11 -13.97 -0.84
CA LYS A 164 -9.37 -14.26 -0.14
C LYS A 164 -9.09 -14.28 1.36
N LEU A 165 -9.75 -13.39 2.08
CA LEU A 165 -9.76 -13.37 3.54
C LEU A 165 -10.93 -14.19 4.08
N GLU A 166 -10.68 -14.90 5.17
CA GLU A 166 -11.70 -15.55 5.99
C GLU A 166 -12.26 -14.57 7.05
N HIS A 167 -13.28 -15.01 7.79
CA HIS A 167 -13.92 -14.17 8.79
C HIS A 167 -12.95 -13.76 9.90
N GLY A 168 -12.89 -12.47 10.22
CA GLY A 168 -12.00 -11.93 11.25
C GLY A 168 -10.55 -11.72 10.81
N GLU A 169 -10.21 -11.99 9.55
CA GLU A 169 -8.91 -11.63 8.98
C GLU A 169 -8.94 -10.22 8.39
N CYS A 170 -7.85 -9.49 8.51
CA CYS A 170 -7.68 -8.17 7.92
C CYS A 170 -6.31 -8.05 7.25
N GLY A 171 -6.20 -7.13 6.30
CA GLY A 171 -4.91 -6.84 5.67
C GLY A 171 -5.00 -5.77 4.60
N TYR A 172 -3.88 -5.56 3.91
CA TYR A 172 -3.77 -4.64 2.78
C TYR A 172 -2.76 -5.14 1.76
N TRP A 173 -2.82 -4.61 0.54
CA TRP A 173 -1.78 -4.83 -0.45
C TRP A 173 -0.65 -3.82 -0.25
N ALA A 174 0.59 -4.30 -0.31
CA ALA A 174 1.78 -3.48 -0.25
C ALA A 174 2.69 -3.77 -1.45
N PHE A 175 3.43 -2.75 -1.87
CA PHE A 175 4.50 -2.88 -2.85
C PHE A 175 5.85 -2.78 -2.15
N LEU A 176 6.75 -3.73 -2.41
CA LEU A 176 8.09 -3.79 -1.86
C LEU A 176 9.07 -3.45 -2.98
N PRO A 177 9.53 -2.19 -3.07
CA PRO A 177 10.43 -1.78 -4.13
C PRO A 177 11.76 -2.52 -4.03
N ILE A 178 12.32 -2.95 -5.16
CA ILE A 178 13.70 -3.45 -5.19
C ILE A 178 14.63 -2.25 -5.24
N HIS A 179 15.59 -2.26 -4.33
CA HIS A 179 16.61 -1.25 -4.17
C HIS A 179 17.99 -1.84 -4.42
N ARG A 180 18.85 -1.01 -5.00
CA ARG A 180 20.25 -1.31 -5.27
C ARG A 180 21.13 -0.30 -4.57
N LYS A 181 22.05 -0.80 -3.76
CA LYS A 181 23.18 -0.04 -3.23
C LYS A 181 24.44 -0.41 -3.99
N ALA A 182 24.99 0.51 -4.76
CA ALA A 182 26.24 0.33 -5.49
C ALA A 182 27.35 1.18 -4.85
N CYS A 183 28.46 0.54 -4.48
CA CYS A 183 29.62 1.20 -3.90
C CYS A 183 30.85 1.00 -4.77
N GLY A 184 31.75 1.97 -4.77
CA GLY A 184 32.90 1.97 -5.65
C GLY A 184 33.86 3.12 -5.44
N VAL A 185 34.60 3.44 -6.49
CA VAL A 185 35.55 4.55 -6.53
C VAL A 185 35.02 5.62 -7.46
N LEU A 186 34.85 6.83 -6.93
CA LEU A 186 34.50 8.01 -7.72
C LEU A 186 35.76 8.85 -7.92
N THR A 187 36.16 9.10 -9.17
CA THR A 187 37.25 10.03 -9.49
C THR A 187 36.68 11.27 -10.16
N ASP A 188 36.99 12.45 -9.62
CA ASP A 188 36.61 13.77 -10.11
C ASP A 188 37.86 14.59 -10.42
N GLY A 189 37.99 15.10 -11.62
CA GLY A 189 39.04 16.01 -12.06
C GLY A 189 38.46 17.31 -12.60
N SER A 190 39.34 18.27 -12.86
CA SER A 190 38.96 19.56 -13.45
C SER A 190 39.33 19.58 -14.93
N PRO A 191 38.43 20.06 -15.82
CA PRO A 191 38.81 20.32 -17.20
C PRO A 191 39.82 21.48 -17.24
N SER A 192 40.84 21.34 -18.06
CA SER A 192 41.80 22.39 -18.40
C SER A 192 41.46 23.04 -19.73
N GLU A 193 42.08 24.19 -20.02
CA GLU A 193 41.89 24.96 -21.25
C GLU A 193 42.15 24.14 -22.53
N LYS A 194 43.03 23.13 -22.46
CA LYS A 194 43.37 22.26 -23.59
C LYS A 194 42.44 21.06 -23.75
N LEU A 195 41.27 21.09 -23.12
CA LEU A 195 40.37 19.94 -23.10
C LEU A 195 41.12 18.70 -22.57
N GLN A 196 41.83 18.83 -21.44
CA GLN A 196 42.38 17.71 -20.69
C GLN A 196 41.85 17.69 -19.26
N CYS A 197 41.70 16.52 -18.67
CA CYS A 197 41.32 16.38 -17.26
C CYS A 197 42.56 16.36 -16.37
N ASN A 198 42.63 17.30 -15.43
CA ASN A 198 43.75 17.46 -14.50
C ASN A 198 43.27 17.32 -13.05
N ASN A 199 44.23 17.16 -12.13
CA ASN A 199 44.02 17.18 -10.68
C ASN A 199 42.93 16.19 -10.21
N PRO A 200 43.07 14.88 -10.49
CA PRO A 200 42.08 13.91 -10.06
C PRO A 200 42.03 13.82 -8.53
N ILE A 201 40.83 13.97 -8.00
CA ILE A 201 40.46 13.70 -6.61
C ILE A 201 39.66 12.41 -6.62
N THR A 202 40.11 11.43 -5.85
CA THR A 202 39.46 10.12 -5.79
C THR A 202 38.82 9.91 -4.42
N THR A 203 37.54 9.60 -4.43
CA THR A 203 36.76 9.20 -3.25
C THR A 203 36.56 7.69 -3.28
N LEU A 204 37.25 7.00 -2.37
CA LEU A 204 37.06 5.57 -2.15
C LEU A 204 35.74 5.31 -1.42
N ASN A 205 35.16 4.13 -1.63
CA ASN A 205 33.90 3.68 -1.02
C ASN A 205 32.74 4.68 -1.22
N PHE A 206 32.72 5.35 -2.38
CA PHE A 206 31.58 6.17 -2.76
C PHE A 206 30.39 5.25 -3.06
N CYS A 207 29.31 5.39 -2.30
CA CYS A 207 28.09 4.60 -2.46
C CYS A 207 26.96 5.45 -3.04
N SER A 208 26.19 4.85 -3.94
CA SER A 208 24.93 5.38 -4.42
C SER A 208 23.86 4.31 -4.30
N ASP A 209 22.71 4.76 -3.83
CA ASP A 209 21.50 3.98 -3.76
C ASP A 209 20.60 4.34 -4.97
N SER A 210 19.79 3.38 -5.44
CA SER A 210 18.86 3.57 -6.56
C SER A 210 17.72 2.54 -6.52
N LEU A 211 16.56 2.89 -7.08
CA LEU A 211 15.49 1.93 -7.32
C LEU A 211 15.82 1.08 -8.55
N TYR A 212 15.40 -0.18 -8.54
CA TYR A 212 15.42 -0.99 -9.75
C TYR A 212 14.22 -0.60 -10.61
N ALA A 213 14.47 0.05 -11.74
CA ALA A 213 13.43 0.49 -12.64
C ALA A 213 13.64 -0.05 -14.06
N SER A 214 12.53 -0.30 -14.74
CA SER A 214 12.49 -0.66 -16.15
C SER A 214 13.00 0.50 -17.02
N PRO A 215 13.35 0.24 -18.29
CA PRO A 215 13.73 1.28 -19.25
C PRO A 215 12.64 2.36 -19.44
N GLU A 216 11.37 2.00 -19.25
CA GLU A 216 10.21 2.88 -19.31
C GLU A 216 10.05 3.73 -18.03
N GLY A 217 10.92 3.54 -17.03
CA GLY A 217 10.91 4.28 -15.77
C GLY A 217 9.94 3.73 -14.72
N LYS A 218 9.41 2.51 -14.89
CA LYS A 218 8.58 1.86 -13.87
C LYS A 218 9.43 1.11 -12.86
N VAL A 219 9.16 1.29 -11.56
CA VAL A 219 9.91 0.63 -10.49
C VAL A 219 9.47 -0.82 -10.38
N HIS A 220 10.43 -1.74 -10.42
CA HIS A 220 10.21 -3.16 -10.14
C HIS A 220 10.18 -3.43 -8.65
N GLY A 221 9.39 -4.42 -8.25
CA GLY A 221 9.21 -4.78 -6.86
C GLY A 221 8.39 -6.06 -6.70
N LEU A 222 8.09 -6.37 -5.45
CA LEU A 222 7.17 -7.45 -5.10
C LEU A 222 5.87 -6.83 -4.59
N MET A 223 4.75 -7.21 -5.18
CA MET A 223 3.44 -6.90 -4.62
C MET A 223 3.02 -8.04 -3.69
N GLN A 224 2.65 -7.70 -2.46
CA GLN A 224 2.40 -8.67 -1.40
C GLN A 224 1.17 -8.27 -0.59
N PHE A 225 0.34 -9.25 -0.25
CA PHE A 225 -0.73 -9.05 0.72
C PHE A 225 -0.18 -9.18 2.14
N VAL A 226 -0.49 -8.21 2.99
CA VAL A 226 0.02 -8.06 4.35
C VAL A 226 -1.12 -8.25 5.35
N HIS A 227 -1.07 -9.33 6.11
CA HIS A 227 -2.05 -9.63 7.15
C HIS A 227 -1.84 -8.74 8.38
N THR A 228 -2.94 -8.21 8.91
CA THR A 228 -2.95 -7.36 10.09
C THR A 228 -4.08 -7.73 11.05
N ASP A 229 -3.85 -7.47 12.33
CA ASP A 229 -4.87 -7.59 13.35
C ASP A 229 -5.96 -6.54 13.12
N CYS A 230 -7.21 -6.96 13.01
CA CYS A 230 -8.32 -6.08 12.64
C CYS A 230 -8.56 -4.91 13.61
N GLN A 231 -8.19 -5.07 14.88
CA GLN A 231 -8.43 -4.06 15.91
C GLN A 231 -7.26 -3.09 16.05
N THR A 232 -6.04 -3.62 16.07
CA THR A 232 -4.81 -2.88 16.35
C THR A 232 -4.06 -2.48 15.09
N GLN A 233 -4.41 -3.06 13.94
CA GLN A 233 -3.75 -2.88 12.64
C GLN A 233 -2.26 -3.25 12.65
N GLN A 234 -1.83 -4.06 13.62
CA GLN A 234 -0.47 -4.55 13.72
C GLN A 234 -0.26 -5.75 12.81
N LEU A 235 0.98 -5.97 12.37
CA LEU A 235 1.33 -7.16 11.58
C LEU A 235 0.91 -8.43 12.32
N LEU A 236 0.16 -9.30 11.67
CA LEU A 236 -0.06 -10.65 12.20
C LEU A 236 1.19 -11.47 11.92
N ARG A 237 1.82 -11.97 13.00
CA ARG A 237 2.97 -12.88 12.90
C ARG A 237 2.59 -14.36 13.00
N ASP A 238 1.34 -14.67 12.69
CA ASP A 238 0.85 -16.04 12.79
C ASP A 238 1.61 -16.94 11.78
N PRO A 239 2.30 -17.99 12.24
CA PRO A 239 3.00 -18.92 11.35
C PRO A 239 2.05 -19.66 10.40
N THR A 240 0.76 -19.77 10.72
CA THR A 240 -0.25 -20.40 9.86
C THR A 240 -0.67 -19.51 8.70
N LEU A 241 -0.56 -18.17 8.84
CA LEU A 241 -0.90 -17.19 7.81
C LEU A 241 0.26 -16.87 6.86
N ALA A 242 1.30 -17.71 6.85
CA ALA A 242 2.48 -17.65 5.98
C ALA A 242 2.93 -16.21 5.69
N ILE A 243 3.61 -15.57 6.64
CA ILE A 243 4.24 -14.27 6.37
C ILE A 243 5.21 -14.46 5.21
N SER A 244 5.05 -13.64 4.17
CA SER A 244 6.00 -13.63 3.06
C SER A 244 7.42 -13.38 3.58
N PRO A 245 8.41 -14.21 3.20
CA PRO A 245 9.80 -14.00 3.59
C PRO A 245 10.32 -12.60 3.25
N ALA A 246 9.76 -11.98 2.21
CA ALA A 246 10.09 -10.61 1.81
C ALA A 246 9.71 -9.57 2.88
N ILE A 247 8.52 -9.66 3.46
CA ILE A 247 8.06 -8.75 4.53
C ILE A 247 8.90 -8.89 5.79
N SER A 248 9.31 -10.12 6.10
CA SER A 248 10.16 -10.42 7.26
C SER A 248 11.62 -10.04 7.06
N SER A 249 11.99 -9.55 5.87
CA SER A 249 13.38 -9.17 5.60
C SER A 249 13.76 -7.87 6.34
N PRO A 250 15.04 -7.70 6.72
CA PRO A 250 15.48 -6.54 7.51
C PRO A 250 15.13 -5.21 6.84
N GLY A 251 14.47 -4.33 7.60
CA GLY A 251 14.11 -2.97 7.15
C GLY A 251 12.92 -2.88 6.19
N VAL A 252 12.26 -4.00 5.85
CA VAL A 252 11.08 -4.00 4.98
C VAL A 252 9.81 -3.66 5.74
N GLU A 253 9.64 -4.22 6.93
CA GLU A 253 8.43 -4.01 7.73
C GLU A 253 8.30 -2.54 8.17
N LEU A 254 7.12 -1.96 7.98
CA LEU A 254 6.81 -0.64 8.53
C LEU A 254 6.72 -0.68 10.05
N GLY A 255 7.32 0.33 10.69
CA GLY A 255 7.10 0.59 12.12
C GLY A 255 5.62 0.70 12.45
N LYS A 256 5.23 0.20 13.62
CA LYS A 256 3.83 0.16 14.08
C LYS A 256 3.14 1.52 13.92
N ASP A 257 3.76 2.58 14.41
CA ASP A 257 3.17 3.92 14.40
C ASP A 257 3.01 4.48 12.97
N THR A 258 4.02 4.27 12.12
CA THR A 258 3.97 4.67 10.71
C THR A 258 2.85 3.95 9.97
N ARG A 259 2.73 2.64 10.18
CA ARG A 259 1.68 1.82 9.56
C ARG A 259 0.30 2.24 10.03
N SER A 260 0.09 2.36 11.34
CA SER A 260 -1.18 2.82 11.90
C SER A 260 -1.52 4.22 11.38
N ALA A 261 -0.56 5.13 11.22
CA ALA A 261 -0.79 6.45 10.65
C ALA A 261 -1.17 6.39 9.16
N ILE A 262 -0.51 5.57 8.35
CA ILE A 262 -0.83 5.38 6.92
C ILE A 262 -2.24 4.78 6.79
N LEU A 263 -2.52 3.67 7.48
CA LEU A 263 -3.83 3.03 7.44
C LEU A 263 -4.93 3.92 8.03
N ALA A 264 -4.60 4.78 9.01
CA ALA A 264 -5.51 5.78 9.53
C ALA A 264 -5.84 6.90 8.54
N SER A 265 -4.90 7.21 7.64
CA SER A 265 -5.07 8.22 6.59
C SER A 265 -5.91 7.71 5.41
N TRP A 266 -6.04 6.40 5.25
CA TRP A 266 -6.86 5.79 4.20
C TRP A 266 -8.35 6.01 4.45
N ILE A 267 -9.17 5.74 3.43
CA ILE A 267 -10.62 5.88 3.48
C ILE A 267 -11.13 5.27 4.78
N ARG A 268 -11.62 6.14 5.67
CA ARG A 268 -12.37 5.74 6.84
C ARG A 268 -13.81 6.01 6.51
N VAL A 269 -14.64 4.99 6.65
CA VAL A 269 -16.08 5.13 6.63
C VAL A 269 -16.56 4.60 7.97
N SER A 270 -17.24 5.45 8.72
CA SER A 270 -17.91 5.04 9.95
C SER A 270 -19.41 5.10 9.74
N CYS A 271 -20.11 4.17 10.36
CA CYS A 271 -21.56 4.18 10.43
C CYS A 271 -22.01 4.05 11.87
N GLN A 272 -22.89 4.97 12.25
CA GLN A 272 -23.54 4.97 13.54
C GLN A 272 -25.05 4.92 13.31
N ILE A 273 -25.70 3.94 13.91
CA ILE A 273 -27.15 3.85 13.92
C ILE A 273 -27.65 4.25 15.30
N GLN A 274 -28.60 5.18 15.33
CA GLN A 274 -29.27 5.67 16.53
C GLN A 274 -30.78 5.47 16.39
N MET A 275 -31.47 5.16 17.49
CA MET A 275 -32.92 5.26 17.56
C MET A 275 -33.29 6.56 18.25
N ASN A 276 -34.05 7.41 17.57
CA ASN A 276 -34.54 8.66 18.09
C ASN A 276 -36.05 8.57 18.30
N GLU A 277 -36.55 9.05 19.43
CA GLU A 277 -37.99 9.26 19.62
C GLU A 277 -38.47 10.36 18.67
N ARG A 278 -39.59 10.13 17.97
CA ARG A 278 -40.12 11.12 17.03
C ARG A 278 -40.64 12.35 17.78
N PRO A 279 -40.06 13.56 17.60
CA PRO A 279 -40.57 14.77 18.22
C PRO A 279 -41.95 15.05 17.62
N ASN A 280 -43.00 15.03 18.45
CA ASN A 280 -44.41 15.20 18.08
C ASN A 280 -45.18 13.95 17.63
N SER A 281 -44.82 12.73 18.07
CA SER A 281 -45.83 11.66 18.07
C SER A 281 -46.91 12.00 19.12
N THR A 282 -47.90 12.81 18.73
CA THR A 282 -49.06 13.10 19.56
C THR A 282 -49.73 11.77 19.89
N LYS A 283 -49.73 11.45 21.19
CA LYS A 283 -50.35 10.28 21.82
C LYS A 283 -51.76 10.01 21.27
N ILE A 284 -51.89 9.18 20.24
CA ILE A 284 -53.21 8.70 19.81
C ILE A 284 -53.32 7.17 19.95
N LEU A 285 -52.21 6.45 20.12
CA LEU A 285 -52.24 5.02 20.44
C LEU A 285 -51.28 4.73 21.62
N PRO A 286 -51.77 4.18 22.75
CA PRO A 286 -50.98 3.92 23.95
C PRO A 286 -49.76 3.00 23.76
N ASP A 287 -49.74 2.19 22.69
CA ASP A 287 -48.79 1.08 22.53
C ASP A 287 -47.85 1.20 21.32
N SER A 288 -47.90 2.28 20.55
CA SER A 288 -47.03 2.47 19.37
C SER A 288 -46.11 3.67 19.57
N GLN A 289 -45.00 3.49 20.28
CA GLN A 289 -43.91 4.46 20.25
C GLN A 289 -43.29 4.44 18.85
N ALA A 290 -43.47 5.53 18.10
CA ALA A 290 -42.83 5.69 16.80
C ALA A 290 -41.38 6.15 17.02
N PHE A 291 -40.43 5.30 16.64
CA PHE A 291 -39.02 5.64 16.62
C PHE A 291 -38.57 5.91 15.20
N ASP A 292 -37.67 6.87 15.06
CA ASP A 292 -36.92 7.09 13.83
C ASP A 292 -35.55 6.41 13.99
N LEU A 293 -35.24 5.46 13.11
CA LEU A 293 -33.87 4.98 13.00
C LEU A 293 -33.07 6.05 12.26
N VAL A 294 -31.86 6.35 12.72
CA VAL A 294 -30.99 7.32 12.06
C VAL A 294 -29.64 6.67 11.82
N ALA A 295 -29.33 6.39 10.56
CA ALA A 295 -27.99 5.97 10.17
C ALA A 295 -27.19 7.21 9.77
N THR A 296 -26.12 7.48 10.50
CA THR A 296 -25.14 8.51 10.19
C THR A 296 -23.90 7.86 9.65
N LEU A 297 -23.63 8.09 8.37
CA LEU A 297 -22.40 7.70 7.71
C LEU A 297 -21.46 8.89 7.73
N LYS A 298 -20.21 8.68 8.11
CA LYS A 298 -19.15 9.68 7.97
C LYS A 298 -18.01 9.08 7.20
N GLY A 299 -17.42 9.84 6.28
CA GLY A 299 -16.25 9.34 5.57
C GLY A 299 -15.20 10.39 5.26
N ARG A 300 -14.03 9.88 4.83
CA ARG A 300 -12.85 10.65 4.45
C ARG A 300 -12.21 10.05 3.19
N VAL A 301 -11.66 10.88 2.32
CA VAL A 301 -10.85 10.54 1.15
C VAL A 301 -11.58 9.62 0.15
N MET A 302 -12.91 9.72 0.05
CA MET A 302 -13.65 8.93 -0.95
C MET A 302 -13.58 9.59 -2.33
N PRO A 303 -13.39 8.81 -3.41
CA PRO A 303 -13.50 9.32 -4.76
C PRO A 303 -14.88 9.96 -5.01
N HIS A 304 -14.91 11.10 -5.70
CA HIS A 304 -16.16 11.80 -6.01
C HIS A 304 -17.12 10.93 -6.83
N GLU A 305 -16.61 10.06 -7.70
CA GLU A 305 -17.38 9.09 -8.48
C GLU A 305 -18.13 8.07 -7.60
N VAL A 306 -17.58 7.76 -6.42
CA VAL A 306 -18.14 6.78 -5.48
C VAL A 306 -19.28 7.42 -4.68
N VAL A 307 -19.09 8.65 -4.22
CA VAL A 307 -20.05 9.39 -3.39
C VAL A 307 -21.12 10.07 -4.22
N GLY A 308 -20.74 10.64 -5.36
CA GLY A 308 -21.56 11.50 -6.21
C GLY A 308 -21.71 12.92 -5.66
N SER A 309 -22.23 13.83 -6.49
CA SER A 309 -22.66 15.15 -6.05
C SER A 309 -23.70 15.00 -4.94
N GLU A 310 -23.46 15.63 -3.80
CA GLU A 310 -24.33 15.58 -2.62
C GLU A 310 -24.67 14.16 -2.14
N GLY A 311 -23.77 13.19 -2.35
CA GLY A 311 -23.97 11.82 -1.88
C GLY A 311 -25.00 11.02 -2.67
N LEU A 312 -25.40 11.46 -3.88
CA LEU A 312 -26.43 10.78 -4.67
C LEU A 312 -26.03 9.37 -5.11
N ASN A 313 -24.76 9.11 -5.42
CA ASN A 313 -24.32 7.75 -5.79
C ASN A 313 -24.29 6.84 -4.56
N LEU A 314 -23.89 7.38 -3.41
CA LEU A 314 -23.98 6.68 -2.12
C LEU A 314 -25.42 6.32 -1.79
N ARG A 315 -26.35 7.27 -1.96
CA ARG A 315 -27.79 7.05 -1.78
C ARG A 315 -28.29 5.94 -2.71
N ALA A 316 -27.98 6.00 -4.00
CA ALA A 316 -28.40 4.99 -4.98
C ALA A 316 -27.88 3.59 -4.62
N LYS A 317 -26.65 3.48 -4.11
CA LYS A 317 -26.12 2.21 -3.57
C LYS A 317 -26.91 1.75 -2.35
N MET A 318 -27.21 2.64 -1.41
CA MET A 318 -28.01 2.34 -0.23
C MET A 318 -29.44 1.91 -0.60
N GLU A 319 -30.03 2.44 -1.67
CA GLU A 319 -31.36 2.03 -2.14
C GLU A 319 -31.45 0.54 -2.53
N VAL A 320 -30.33 -0.13 -2.81
CA VAL A 320 -30.28 -1.58 -3.04
C VAL A 320 -30.62 -2.37 -1.77
N CYS A 321 -30.40 -1.79 -0.58
CA CYS A 321 -30.70 -2.41 0.71
C CYS A 321 -32.19 -2.42 1.09
N GLY A 322 -33.10 -2.33 0.12
CA GLY A 322 -34.55 -2.48 0.32
C GLY A 322 -35.33 -1.18 0.12
N LYS A 323 -36.40 -0.95 0.91
CA LYS A 323 -37.27 0.24 0.79
C LYS A 323 -36.62 1.55 1.25
N ILE A 324 -35.31 1.71 1.04
CA ILE A 324 -34.56 2.93 1.37
C ILE A 324 -34.95 4.13 0.53
N SER A 325 -35.55 3.90 -0.63
CA SER A 325 -36.14 4.96 -1.45
C SER A 325 -37.26 5.76 -0.74
N GLN A 326 -37.83 5.23 0.35
CA GLN A 326 -38.85 5.90 1.15
C GLN A 326 -38.26 6.78 2.27
N TYR A 327 -36.93 6.89 2.37
CA TYR A 327 -36.26 7.52 3.50
C TYR A 327 -35.84 8.95 3.21
N ASP A 328 -35.88 9.77 4.26
CA ASP A 328 -35.32 11.11 4.21
C ASP A 328 -33.80 11.00 4.23
N PHE A 329 -33.20 11.40 3.10
CA PHE A 329 -31.77 11.49 2.93
C PHE A 329 -31.34 12.95 3.05
N SER A 330 -30.42 13.21 3.97
CA SER A 330 -29.75 14.51 4.06
C SER A 330 -28.25 14.32 3.93
N TRP A 331 -27.65 15.12 3.06
CA TRP A 331 -26.22 15.19 2.86
C TRP A 331 -25.64 16.44 3.51
N THR A 332 -24.50 16.29 4.16
CA THR A 332 -23.72 17.41 4.66
C THR A 332 -22.28 17.21 4.24
N ALA A 333 -21.82 17.97 3.25
CA ALA A 333 -20.40 18.10 2.99
C ALA A 333 -19.78 18.80 4.21
N SER A 334 -18.82 18.14 4.88
CA SER A 334 -18.20 18.70 6.08
C SER A 334 -17.25 19.81 5.64
N SER A 335 -17.74 21.04 5.68
CA SER A 335 -16.93 22.25 5.58
C SER A 335 -16.55 22.66 7.01
N LYS A 336 -15.39 22.20 7.50
CA LYS A 336 -14.71 22.71 8.71
C LYS A 336 -15.64 23.16 9.85
N ASP A 337 -16.42 22.26 10.44
CA ASP A 337 -16.98 22.54 11.77
C ASP A 337 -15.88 22.33 12.83
N GLN A 338 -15.59 23.41 13.58
CA GLN A 338 -14.40 23.59 14.42
C GLN A 338 -14.24 22.60 15.59
N ASN A 339 -15.18 21.67 15.80
CA ASN A 339 -15.17 20.73 16.93
C ASN A 339 -15.35 19.24 16.56
N GLN A 340 -15.31 18.86 15.27
CA GLN A 340 -15.25 17.45 14.84
C GLN A 340 -14.16 17.28 13.77
N SER A 341 -12.91 17.13 14.20
CA SER A 341 -11.72 17.56 13.47
C SER A 341 -11.24 16.76 12.24
N ASP A 342 -11.96 15.75 11.72
CA ASP A 342 -11.32 14.84 10.74
C ASP A 342 -12.19 14.19 9.64
N TRP A 343 -13.48 14.52 9.52
CA TRP A 343 -14.37 13.93 8.50
C TRP A 343 -14.67 14.91 7.37
N GLU A 344 -14.66 14.43 6.11
CA GLU A 344 -14.87 15.25 4.91
C GLU A 344 -16.34 15.34 4.51
N TRP A 345 -17.16 14.36 4.89
CA TRP A 345 -18.58 14.37 4.64
C TRP A 345 -19.35 13.55 5.66
N ALA A 346 -20.63 13.86 5.79
CA ALA A 346 -21.61 13.08 6.53
C ALA A 346 -22.88 12.89 5.69
N ALA A 347 -23.38 11.66 5.66
CA ALA A 347 -24.70 11.34 5.12
C ALA A 347 -25.58 10.86 6.27
N ARG A 348 -26.81 11.36 6.32
CA ARG A 348 -27.78 10.95 7.33
C ARG A 348 -29.02 10.42 6.63
N PHE A 349 -29.40 9.19 7.02
CA PHE A 349 -30.59 8.49 6.57
C PHE A 349 -31.54 8.36 7.75
N VAL A 350 -32.77 8.84 7.59
CA VAL A 350 -33.82 8.71 8.61
C VAL A 350 -34.85 7.70 8.15
N PHE A 351 -34.96 6.59 8.88
CA PHE A 351 -35.88 5.51 8.59
C PHE A 351 -37.12 5.71 9.47
N GLN A 352 -38.21 6.09 8.83
CA GLN A 352 -39.51 6.20 9.48
C GLN A 352 -40.26 4.88 9.26
N GLN A 353 -40.20 3.95 10.23
CA GLN A 353 -41.00 2.74 10.18
C GLN A 353 -41.97 2.66 11.38
N PRO A 354 -43.23 2.26 11.15
CA PRO A 354 -44.21 2.07 12.22
C PRO A 354 -43.96 0.79 13.04
N ASP A 355 -43.16 -0.15 12.54
CA ASP A 355 -42.86 -1.43 13.20
C ASP A 355 -41.37 -1.79 13.02
N LEU A 356 -40.54 -1.34 13.97
CA LEU A 356 -39.12 -1.67 14.03
C LEU A 356 -38.95 -3.07 14.67
N SER A 357 -39.25 -4.11 13.90
CA SER A 357 -38.83 -5.46 14.29
C SER A 357 -37.30 -5.54 14.33
N THR A 358 -36.75 -6.31 15.28
CA THR A 358 -35.30 -6.60 15.38
C THR A 358 -34.70 -7.09 14.07
N ILE A 359 -35.48 -7.84 13.28
CA ILE A 359 -35.10 -8.34 11.95
C ILE A 359 -34.80 -7.19 10.96
N ALA A 360 -35.61 -6.13 10.96
CA ALA A 360 -35.40 -4.99 10.08
C ALA A 360 -34.14 -4.19 10.45
N LEU A 361 -33.84 -4.08 11.75
CA LEU A 361 -32.65 -3.43 12.26
C LEU A 361 -31.37 -4.21 11.89
N GLU A 362 -31.40 -5.52 12.08
CA GLU A 362 -30.27 -6.41 11.78
C GLU A 362 -29.97 -6.45 10.28
N TYR A 363 -31.03 -6.54 9.46
CA TYR A 363 -30.92 -6.44 8.00
C TYR A 363 -30.34 -5.09 7.54
N ALA A 364 -30.81 -3.97 8.11
CA ALA A 364 -30.27 -2.65 7.81
C ALA A 364 -28.79 -2.53 8.22
N ARG A 365 -28.41 -3.06 9.40
CA ARG A 365 -27.01 -3.08 9.85
C ARG A 365 -26.10 -3.82 8.88
N HIS A 366 -26.48 -5.03 8.49
CA HIS A 366 -25.69 -5.88 7.61
C HIS A 366 -25.59 -5.28 6.19
N CYS A 367 -26.72 -4.81 5.66
CA CYS A 367 -26.74 -4.30 4.30
C CYS A 367 -26.02 -2.96 4.16
N VAL A 368 -26.27 -2.01 5.08
CA VAL A 368 -25.53 -0.73 5.10
C VAL A 368 -24.05 -1.00 5.31
N GLY A 369 -23.68 -1.86 6.25
CA GLY A 369 -22.28 -2.19 6.52
C GLY A 369 -21.57 -2.86 5.33
N SER A 370 -22.25 -3.75 4.60
CA SER A 370 -21.72 -4.33 3.34
C SER A 370 -21.43 -3.24 2.31
N ILE A 371 -22.32 -2.27 2.14
CA ILE A 371 -22.07 -1.15 1.22
C ILE A 371 -20.87 -0.33 1.71
N LEU A 372 -20.72 -0.09 3.01
CA LEU A 372 -19.56 0.66 3.50
C LEU A 372 -18.26 -0.07 3.23
N LEU A 373 -18.23 -1.40 3.40
CA LEU A 373 -17.08 -2.21 3.03
C LEU A 373 -16.75 -2.09 1.54
N ASP A 374 -17.76 -2.11 0.66
CA ASP A 374 -17.58 -1.92 -0.79
C ASP A 374 -17.01 -0.54 -1.12
N LEU A 375 -17.27 0.45 -0.27
CA LEU A 375 -16.76 1.81 -0.37
C LEU A 375 -15.38 2.00 0.31
N GLY A 376 -14.73 0.91 0.74
CA GLY A 376 -13.43 0.96 1.42
C GLY A 376 -13.50 1.15 2.93
N GLY A 377 -14.68 0.96 3.53
CA GLY A 377 -14.87 0.90 4.97
C GLY A 377 -14.10 -0.25 5.61
N THR A 378 -13.75 -0.07 6.87
CA THR A 378 -12.96 -1.03 7.66
C THR A 378 -13.81 -1.92 8.56
N ARG A 379 -15.13 -1.76 8.54
CA ARG A 379 -16.10 -2.53 9.32
C ARG A 379 -17.36 -2.81 8.51
N ASP A 380 -17.87 -4.02 8.65
CA ASP A 380 -19.10 -4.56 8.08
C ASP A 380 -20.34 -4.28 8.94
N GLU A 381 -20.15 -3.71 10.13
CA GLU A 381 -21.25 -3.35 11.01
C GLU A 381 -21.28 -1.87 11.39
N CYS A 382 -22.46 -1.27 11.24
CA CYS A 382 -22.79 0.00 11.87
C CYS A 382 -22.85 -0.15 13.39
N PHE A 383 -22.20 0.75 14.11
CA PHE A 383 -22.26 0.78 15.57
C PHE A 383 -23.65 1.24 16.02
N PHE A 384 -24.35 0.42 16.81
CA PHE A 384 -25.64 0.76 17.38
C PHE A 384 -25.44 1.36 18.77
N HIS A 385 -25.80 2.63 18.94
CA HIS A 385 -26.01 3.15 20.29
C HIS A 385 -27.41 2.72 20.73
N GLY A 386 -27.48 1.85 21.73
CA GLY A 386 -28.73 1.51 22.41
C GLY A 386 -29.49 2.77 22.83
N LEU A 387 -30.80 2.61 23.06
CA LEU A 387 -31.68 3.70 23.49
C LEU A 387 -31.01 4.52 24.61
N PRO A 388 -31.11 5.86 24.59
CA PRO A 388 -30.65 6.68 25.70
C PRO A 388 -31.32 6.15 26.96
N TYR A 389 -30.48 5.75 27.94
CA TYR A 389 -30.94 5.38 29.27
C TYR A 389 -31.90 6.47 29.75
N ASN A 390 -33.16 6.11 30.01
CA ASN A 390 -34.11 7.05 30.59
C ASN A 390 -33.51 7.54 31.92
N SER A 391 -33.56 8.84 32.18
CA SER A 391 -33.00 9.50 33.37
C SER A 391 -33.59 9.03 34.71
N ARG A 392 -34.47 8.01 34.68
CA ARG A 392 -35.04 7.32 35.83
C ARG A 392 -34.28 6.07 36.27
N GLY A 393 -33.24 5.62 35.56
CA GLY A 393 -32.39 4.52 36.04
C GLY A 393 -33.02 3.12 35.98
N ASP A 394 -34.22 2.99 35.41
CA ASP A 394 -34.81 1.69 35.16
C ASP A 394 -34.26 1.14 33.85
N ALA A 395 -33.33 0.18 33.95
CA ALA A 395 -33.01 -0.69 32.83
C ALA A 395 -34.31 -1.40 32.43
N LEU A 396 -34.80 -1.15 31.21
CA LEU A 396 -35.74 -2.05 30.55
C LEU A 396 -35.01 -3.38 30.29
N MET A 397 -34.87 -4.18 31.34
CA MET A 397 -34.51 -5.58 31.23
C MET A 397 -35.66 -6.31 30.57
N GLY A 398 -35.35 -6.92 29.43
CA GLY A 398 -36.06 -8.10 28.96
C GLY A 398 -36.32 -8.12 27.48
N TRP A 399 -35.29 -8.28 26.64
CA TRP A 399 -35.41 -8.92 25.32
C TRP A 399 -34.13 -9.71 25.02
N VAL A 400 -34.35 -10.95 24.59
CA VAL A 400 -33.38 -12.05 24.31
C VAL A 400 -32.44 -11.72 23.17
#